data_AF-A0A521DNW5-F1
#
_entry.id   AF-A0A521DNW5-F1
#
_cell.length_a   1.000
_cell.length_b   1.000
_cell.length_c   1.000
_cell.angle_alpha   90.00
_cell.angle_beta   90.00
_cell.angle_gamma   90.00
#
_symmetry.space_group_name_H-M   'P 1'
#
loop_
_entity.id
_entity.type
_entity.pdbx_description
1 polymer ?
#
loop_
_entity_poly.entity_id
_entity_poly.type
_entity_poly.pdbx_seq_one_letter_code
_entity_poly.pdbx_strand_id
1 'polypeptide(L)'
;MKPKHYIISGLCLILLVAALTNPGTEKHKEEVKLKMNAFLEKEMDKENTTQDDEMSNAGGMLGNALAQSMVNMLVDNIVSSSNYILFSTTDVTVDGKTKTIGFGILGNVFLSNKIDEAIKQ
;
A
#
# COMPACT_ATOMS: atom_id res chain seq x y z
N MET A 1 24.25 0.22 40.73
CA MET A 1 22.99 -0.28 40.12
C MET A 1 22.27 0.72 39.19
N LYS A 2 22.83 1.91 38.90
CA LYS A 2 22.14 3.00 38.17
C LYS A 2 22.14 2.94 36.62
N PRO A 3 23.18 2.47 35.90
CA PRO A 3 23.20 2.59 34.44
C PRO A 3 22.18 1.67 33.74
N LYS A 4 21.87 0.52 34.33
CA LYS A 4 20.89 -0.45 33.80
C LYS A 4 19.48 0.12 33.72
N HIS A 5 19.09 1.02 34.64
CA HIS A 5 17.76 1.62 34.66
C HIS A 5 17.57 2.64 33.53
N TYR A 6 18.60 3.40 33.18
CA TYR A 6 18.56 4.34 32.05
C TYR A 6 18.49 3.60 30.70
N ILE A 7 19.17 2.46 30.59
CA ILE A 7 19.10 1.61 29.37
C ILE A 7 17.69 1.04 29.21
N ILE A 8 17.10 0.52 30.28
CA ILE A 8 15.72 -0.01 30.27
C ILE A 8 14.72 1.09 29.95
N SER A 9 14.85 2.26 30.58
CA SER A 9 13.99 3.42 30.33
C SER A 9 14.07 3.89 28.87
N GLY A 10 15.29 4.02 28.33
CA GLY A 10 15.49 4.37 26.92
C GLY A 10 14.91 3.35 25.96
N LEU A 11 15.07 2.05 26.24
CA LEU A 11 14.48 0.98 25.44
C LEU A 11 12.94 1.04 25.46
N CYS A 12 12.33 1.21 26.63
CA CYS A 12 10.87 1.37 26.74
C CYS A 12 10.36 2.57 25.93
N LEU A 13 11.11 3.68 25.93
CA LEU A 13 10.74 4.87 25.18
C LEU A 13 10.81 4.65 23.67
N ILE A 14 11.82 3.93 23.18
CA ILE A 14 11.93 3.52 21.77
C ILE A 14 10.78 2.61 21.37
N LEU A 15 10.43 1.61 22.20
CA LEU A 15 9.32 0.70 21.93
C LEU A 15 7.97 1.44 21.89
N LEU A 16 7.76 2.43 22.78
CA LEU A 16 6.56 3.27 22.77
C LEU A 16 6.46 4.11 21.50
N VAL A 17 7.54 4.77 21.10
CA VAL A 17 7.56 5.55 19.85
C VAL A 17 7.30 4.66 18.64
N ALA A 18 7.92 3.47 18.59
CA ALA A 18 7.69 2.51 17.52
C ALA A 18 6.23 2.02 17.47
N ALA A 19 5.63 1.72 18.63
CA ALA A 19 4.23 1.32 18.74
C ALA A 19 3.26 2.41 18.26
N LEU A 20 3.52 3.67 18.64
CA LEU A 20 2.69 4.81 18.25
C LEU A 20 2.84 5.20 16.77
N THR A 21 4.02 4.97 16.20
CA THR A 21 4.32 5.31 14.80
C THR A 21 4.05 4.15 13.84
N ASN A 22 3.72 2.95 14.31
CA ASN A 22 3.45 1.81 13.44
C ASN A 22 2.25 2.12 12.51
N PRO A 23 2.41 2.05 11.17
CA PRO A 23 1.32 2.38 10.26
C PRO A 23 0.13 1.43 10.43
N GLY A 24 -1.07 1.99 10.46
CA GLY A 24 -2.32 1.23 10.50
C GLY A 24 -2.68 0.64 9.14
N THR A 25 -3.64 -0.30 9.12
CA THR A 25 -4.10 -1.01 7.90
C THR A 25 -4.53 -0.07 6.78
N GLU A 26 -5.15 1.06 7.10
CA GLU A 26 -5.57 2.05 6.11
C GLU A 26 -4.39 2.61 5.32
N LYS A 27 -3.27 2.94 5.99
CA LYS A 27 -2.04 3.39 5.31
C LYS A 27 -1.48 2.33 4.37
N HIS A 28 -1.53 1.06 4.78
CA HIS A 28 -1.11 -0.04 3.90
C HIS A 28 -1.98 -0.12 2.65
N LYS A 29 -3.30 0.03 2.79
CA LYS A 29 -4.25 0.04 1.67
C LYS A 29 -4.04 1.23 0.76
N GLU A 30 -3.83 2.43 1.30
CA GLU A 30 -3.57 3.64 0.53
C GLU A 30 -2.30 3.51 -0.32
N GLU A 31 -1.22 3.02 0.25
CA GLU A 31 0.06 2.83 -0.47
C GLU A 31 -0.08 1.80 -1.61
N VAL A 32 -0.85 0.73 -1.37
CA VAL A 32 -1.17 -0.25 -2.42
C VAL A 32 -2.04 0.40 -3.51
N LYS A 33 -3.09 1.15 -3.16
CA LYS A 33 -3.95 1.88 -4.10
C LYS A 33 -3.15 2.86 -4.95
N LEU A 34 -2.26 3.63 -4.34
CA LEU A 34 -1.39 4.59 -5.03
C LEU A 34 -0.49 3.90 -6.05
N LYS A 35 0.15 2.78 -5.66
CA LYS A 35 1.03 2.04 -6.57
C LYS A 35 0.26 1.39 -7.73
N MET A 36 -0.95 0.88 -7.46
CA MET A 36 -1.85 0.35 -8.49
C MET A 36 -2.34 1.44 -9.45
N ASN A 37 -2.79 2.57 -8.94
CA ASN A 37 -3.25 3.70 -9.76
C ASN A 37 -2.10 4.24 -10.63
N ALA A 38 -0.90 4.42 -10.05
CA ALA A 38 0.27 4.84 -10.80
C ALA A 38 0.70 3.83 -11.89
N PHE A 39 0.43 2.53 -11.69
CA PHE A 39 0.64 1.52 -12.72
C PHE A 39 -0.39 1.66 -13.85
N LEU A 40 -1.68 1.81 -13.52
CA LEU A 40 -2.75 2.01 -14.50
C LEU A 40 -2.53 3.28 -15.33
N GLU A 41 -2.23 4.41 -14.69
CA GLU A 41 -1.94 5.68 -15.38
C GLU A 41 -0.78 5.52 -16.36
N LYS A 42 0.29 4.84 -15.95
CA LYS A 42 1.43 4.56 -16.85
C LYS A 42 1.10 3.68 -18.03
N GLU A 43 0.15 2.75 -17.91
CA GLU A 43 -0.27 1.90 -19.03
C GLU A 43 -1.20 2.68 -19.98
N MET A 44 -2.13 3.48 -19.44
CA MET A 44 -3.04 4.30 -20.24
C MET A 44 -2.32 5.45 -20.97
N ASP A 45 -1.32 6.08 -20.36
CA ASP A 45 -0.51 7.13 -20.99
C ASP A 45 0.32 6.59 -22.17
N LYS A 46 0.73 5.32 -22.13
CA LYS A 46 1.40 4.68 -23.28
C LYS A 46 0.44 4.45 -24.45
N GLU A 47 -0.83 4.18 -24.16
CA GLU A 47 -1.88 3.91 -25.15
C GLU A 47 -2.39 5.19 -25.84
N ASN A 48 -2.41 6.32 -25.12
CA ASN A 48 -2.96 7.61 -25.60
C ASN A 48 -2.04 8.40 -26.57
N THR A 49 -1.03 7.79 -27.18
CA THR A 49 -0.18 8.48 -28.17
C THR A 49 -0.86 8.69 -29.54
N THR A 50 -2.17 8.48 -29.68
CA THR A 50 -2.90 8.82 -30.91
C THR A 50 -4.39 9.12 -30.64
N GLN A 51 -4.85 10.30 -31.05
CA GLN A 51 -6.24 10.79 -31.22
C GLN A 51 -6.78 11.82 -30.20
N ASP A 52 -6.57 13.09 -30.54
CA ASP A 52 -7.17 14.30 -29.96
C ASP A 52 -8.67 14.45 -30.33
N ASP A 53 -9.59 13.85 -29.57
CA ASP A 53 -11.03 14.15 -29.67
C ASP A 53 -11.64 14.40 -28.28
N GLU A 54 -12.42 15.48 -28.10
CA GLU A 54 -13.06 15.86 -26.81
C GLU A 54 -13.96 14.76 -26.22
N MET A 55 -14.54 13.89 -27.07
CA MET A 55 -15.31 12.72 -26.63
C MET A 55 -14.41 11.61 -26.06
N SER A 56 -13.18 11.46 -26.56
CA SER A 56 -12.17 10.57 -26.00
C SER A 56 -11.75 11.04 -24.59
N ASN A 57 -11.64 12.35 -24.39
CA ASN A 57 -11.28 12.93 -23.09
C ASN A 57 -12.37 12.68 -22.02
N ALA A 58 -13.65 12.88 -22.36
CA ALA A 58 -14.75 12.59 -21.45
C ALA A 58 -14.90 11.08 -21.15
N GLY A 59 -14.71 10.22 -22.16
CA GLY A 59 -14.70 8.77 -22.00
C GLY A 59 -13.53 8.28 -21.14
N GLY A 60 -12.33 8.82 -21.35
CA GLY A 60 -11.13 8.52 -20.56
C GLY A 60 -11.27 8.93 -19.09
N MET A 61 -11.88 10.08 -18.81
CA MET A 61 -12.16 10.50 -17.43
C MET A 61 -13.13 9.54 -16.72
N LEU A 62 -14.20 9.11 -17.40
CA LEU A 62 -15.15 8.13 -16.84
C LEU A 62 -14.48 6.76 -16.66
N GLY A 63 -13.67 6.32 -17.63
CA GLY A 63 -12.88 5.09 -17.54
C GLY A 63 -11.93 5.10 -16.35
N ASN A 64 -11.20 6.20 -16.14
CA ASN A 64 -10.30 6.37 -15.00
C ASN A 64 -11.04 6.30 -13.67
N ALA A 65 -12.19 6.97 -13.55
CA ALA A 65 -12.99 6.94 -12.33
C ALA A 65 -13.50 5.53 -12.01
N LEU A 66 -13.94 4.78 -13.03
CA LEU A 66 -14.35 3.38 -12.87
C LEU A 66 -13.18 2.48 -12.46
N ALA A 67 -12.03 2.61 -13.14
CA ALA A 67 -10.83 1.85 -12.82
C ALA A 67 -10.34 2.11 -11.40
N GLN A 68 -10.28 3.38 -10.96
CA GLN A 68 -9.93 3.74 -9.59
C GLN A 68 -10.89 3.13 -8.56
N SER A 69 -12.20 3.13 -8.85
CA SER A 69 -13.21 2.50 -7.97
C SER A 69 -13.01 0.99 -7.85
N MET A 70 -12.71 0.32 -8.96
CA MET A 70 -12.40 -1.12 -8.97
C MET A 70 -11.13 -1.44 -8.19
N VAL A 71 -10.07 -0.66 -8.37
CA VAL A 71 -8.83 -0.77 -7.58
C VAL A 71 -9.14 -0.62 -6.10
N ASN A 72 -9.90 0.40 -5.71
CA ASN A 72 -10.25 0.64 -4.32
C ASN A 72 -10.97 -0.57 -3.71
N MET A 73 -12.01 -1.08 -4.38
CA MET A 73 -12.75 -2.27 -3.93
C MET A 73 -11.86 -3.51 -3.86
N LEU A 74 -11.00 -3.73 -4.85
CA LEU A 74 -10.08 -4.86 -4.87
C LEU A 74 -9.15 -4.81 -3.67
N VAL A 75 -8.40 -3.70 -3.51
CA VAL A 75 -7.47 -3.50 -2.40
C VAL A 75 -8.17 -3.67 -1.06
N ASP A 76 -9.36 -3.08 -0.89
CA ASP A 76 -10.07 -3.13 0.39
C ASP A 76 -10.49 -4.56 0.79
N ASN A 77 -10.69 -5.45 -0.19
CA ASN A 77 -11.03 -6.86 0.04
C ASN A 77 -9.80 -7.77 0.17
N ILE A 78 -8.76 -7.55 -0.64
CA ILE A 78 -7.60 -8.47 -0.70
C ILE A 78 -6.47 -8.08 0.23
N VAL A 79 -6.33 -6.79 0.57
CA VAL A 79 -5.23 -6.27 1.40
C VAL A 79 -5.63 -6.25 2.86
N SER A 80 -4.79 -6.90 3.66
CA SER A 80 -4.83 -6.90 5.11
C SER A 80 -3.47 -6.45 5.65
N SER A 81 -3.45 -5.97 6.90
CA SER A 81 -2.21 -5.68 7.60
C SER A 81 -2.17 -6.39 8.95
N SER A 82 -1.00 -6.93 9.28
CA SER A 82 -0.73 -7.53 10.58
C SER A 82 0.23 -6.65 11.37
N ASN A 83 -0.17 -6.19 12.55
CA ASN A 83 0.61 -5.27 13.40
C ASN A 83 1.40 -6.06 14.46
N TYR A 84 2.73 -5.91 14.45
CA TYR A 84 3.66 -6.56 15.39
C TYR A 84 4.30 -5.58 16.38
N ILE A 85 3.62 -4.48 16.70
CA ILE A 85 4.06 -3.38 17.57
C ILE A 85 5.18 -2.54 16.96
N LEU A 86 6.32 -3.13 16.63
CA LEU A 86 7.50 -2.42 16.10
C LEU A 86 7.49 -2.27 14.58
N PHE A 87 6.80 -3.19 13.91
CA PHE A 87 6.62 -3.21 12.48
C PHE A 87 5.23 -3.75 12.18
N SER A 88 4.81 -3.64 10.94
CA SER A 88 3.60 -4.26 10.41
C SER A 88 3.93 -4.97 9.11
N THR A 89 3.11 -5.93 8.70
CA THR A 89 3.19 -6.54 7.37
C THR A 89 2.01 -6.09 6.53
N THR A 90 2.23 -6.06 5.22
CA THR A 90 1.18 -5.88 4.20
C THR A 90 0.95 -7.22 3.55
N ASP A 91 -0.24 -7.77 3.74
CA ASP A 91 -0.60 -9.13 3.33
C ASP A 91 -1.73 -9.06 2.30
N VAL A 92 -1.57 -9.75 1.17
CA VAL A 92 -2.57 -9.85 0.11
C VAL A 92 -3.11 -11.26 0.02
N THR A 93 -4.43 -11.41 -0.05
CA THR A 93 -5.08 -12.70 -0.23
C THR A 93 -5.58 -12.86 -1.66
N VAL A 94 -4.95 -13.77 -2.42
CA VAL A 94 -5.35 -14.15 -3.79
C VAL A 94 -5.63 -15.65 -3.81
N ASP A 95 -6.77 -16.08 -4.34
CA ASP A 95 -7.16 -17.51 -4.44
C ASP A 95 -7.09 -18.27 -3.10
N GLY A 96 -7.48 -17.60 -2.00
CA GLY A 96 -7.41 -18.16 -0.65
C GLY A 96 -5.98 -18.33 -0.09
N LYS A 97 -4.96 -17.85 -0.80
CA LYS A 97 -3.56 -17.84 -0.35
C LYS A 97 -3.14 -16.43 0.05
N THR A 98 -2.81 -16.26 1.32
CA THR A 98 -2.23 -15.01 1.83
C THR A 98 -0.74 -14.97 1.51
N LYS A 99 -0.30 -13.88 0.86
CA LYS A 99 1.09 -13.59 0.56
C LYS A 99 1.46 -12.23 1.13
N THR A 100 2.55 -12.17 1.88
CA THR A 100 3.11 -10.89 2.33
C THR A 100 3.79 -10.18 1.17
N ILE A 101 3.32 -8.98 0.84
CA ILE A 101 3.83 -8.15 -0.23
C ILE A 101 4.60 -6.94 0.27
N GLY A 102 4.62 -6.67 1.57
CA GLY A 102 5.28 -5.49 2.12
C GLY A 102 5.41 -5.51 3.63
N PHE A 103 6.12 -4.52 4.15
CA PHE A 103 6.23 -4.28 5.58
C PHE A 103 6.19 -2.79 5.88
N GLY A 104 5.60 -2.44 7.02
CA GLY A 104 5.56 -1.10 7.57
C GLY A 104 6.50 -0.97 8.75
N ILE A 105 7.25 0.13 8.82
CA ILE A 105 8.14 0.46 9.93
C ILE A 105 8.19 1.96 10.11
N LEU A 106 8.12 2.44 11.36
CA LEU A 106 8.24 3.87 11.71
C LEU A 106 7.35 4.78 10.85
N GLY A 107 6.09 4.40 10.64
CA GLY A 107 5.09 5.20 9.91
C GLY A 107 5.16 5.12 8.38
N ASN A 108 6.11 4.36 7.84
CA ASN A 108 6.31 4.18 6.40
C ASN A 108 5.94 2.76 5.99
N VAL A 109 5.40 2.57 4.78
CA VAL A 109 5.08 1.26 4.20
C VAL A 109 5.99 1.03 3.01
N PHE A 110 6.62 -0.14 2.97
CA PHE A 110 7.49 -0.57 1.89
C PHE A 110 6.86 -1.77 1.20
N LEU A 111 6.45 -1.57 -0.05
CA LEU A 111 5.83 -2.60 -0.88
C LEU A 111 6.87 -3.23 -1.80
N SER A 112 6.95 -4.55 -1.78
CA SER A 112 7.74 -5.36 -2.71
C SER A 112 7.22 -5.24 -4.14
N ASN A 113 8.08 -5.50 -5.11
CA ASN A 113 7.72 -5.57 -6.54
C ASN A 113 6.74 -6.70 -6.85
N LYS A 114 6.48 -7.62 -5.89
CA LYS A 114 5.45 -8.65 -6.01
C LYS A 114 4.04 -8.10 -6.20
N ILE A 115 3.80 -6.85 -5.83
CA ILE A 115 2.55 -6.16 -6.14
C ILE A 115 2.33 -6.03 -7.65
N ASP A 116 3.40 -5.78 -8.42
CA ASP A 116 3.33 -5.64 -9.88
C ASP A 116 3.01 -6.99 -10.55
N GLU A 117 3.49 -8.10 -9.97
CA GLU A 117 3.14 -9.47 -10.40
C GLU A 117 1.69 -9.82 -10.08
N ALA A 118 1.16 -9.36 -8.95
CA ALA A 118 -0.24 -9.59 -8.57
C ALA A 118 -1.24 -8.79 -9.42
N ILE A 119 -0.80 -7.65 -9.99
CA ILE A 119 -1.62 -6.83 -10.90
C ILE A 119 -1.60 -7.39 -12.34
N LYS A 120 -0.54 -8.11 -12.72
CA LYS A 120 -0.35 -8.66 -14.08
C LYS A 120 -0.99 -10.03 -14.33
N GLN A 121 -1.45 -10.73 -13.30
CA GLN A 121 -2.20 -11.99 -13.44
C GLN A 121 -3.67 -11.72 -13.69
#